data_AF-A0A7L1C7U1-F1
#
_entry.id   AF-A0A7L1C7U1-F1
#
_cell.length_a   1.000
_cell.length_b   1.000
_cell.length_c   1.000
_cell.angle_alpha   90.00
_cell.angle_beta   90.00
_cell.angle_gamma   90.00
#
_symmetry.space_group_name_H-M   'P 1'
#
loop_
_entity.id
_entity.type
_entity.pdbx_description
1 polymer ?
#
loop_
_entity_poly.entity_id
_entity_poly.type
_entity_poly.pdbx_seq_one_letter_code
_entity_poly.pdbx_strand_id
1 'polypeptide(L)'
;EDLGVRHRLWVYSGRRGVHCWVCDDAVRKWSPALRAAAVEYLSLVKVGARGARNPLLTPEPVEGGFMGVWAPSEPGEGGFMGVWTPCDTDEAQHREALQAEFPKKKDSVQRWELLRARMERTRQGGRAAAQGPCCADWEVMLQFCFPRLDINVSKGLGHLLKSPFSVHPKTG
;
A
#
# COMPACT_ATOMS: atom_id res chain seq x y z
N GLU A 1 1.62 -15.68 0.61
CA GLU A 1 1.85 -16.81 -0.31
C GLU A 1 3.12 -16.56 -1.11
N ASP A 2 3.30 -15.34 -1.59
CA ASP A 2 4.43 -14.83 -2.39
C ASP A 2 5.83 -15.19 -1.84
N LEU A 3 6.06 -14.98 -0.54
CA LEU A 3 7.36 -15.28 0.10
C LEU A 3 7.49 -16.73 0.57
N GLY A 4 6.47 -17.57 0.41
CA GLY A 4 6.48 -18.97 0.83
C GLY A 4 6.61 -19.23 2.35
N VAL A 5 6.58 -18.18 3.17
CA VAL A 5 6.70 -18.28 4.64
C VAL A 5 5.50 -19.03 5.22
N ARG A 6 5.70 -19.80 6.29
CA ARG A 6 4.63 -20.62 6.91
C ARG A 6 4.40 -20.26 8.37
N HIS A 7 5.47 -20.04 9.12
CA HIS A 7 5.41 -19.89 10.57
C HIS A 7 5.41 -18.40 10.95
N ARG A 8 4.21 -17.82 11.06
CA ARG A 8 4.00 -16.41 11.40
C ARG A 8 3.29 -16.29 12.74
N LEU A 9 3.84 -15.48 13.63
CA LEU A 9 3.23 -15.13 14.92
C LEU A 9 3.03 -13.61 14.99
N TRP A 10 1.78 -13.17 15.02
CA TRP A 10 1.42 -11.77 15.25
C TRP A 10 1.15 -11.53 16.73
N VAL A 11 1.75 -10.47 17.28
CA VAL A 11 1.70 -10.16 18.71
C VAL A 11 1.33 -8.70 18.90
N TYR A 12 0.35 -8.44 19.77
CA TYR A 12 0.03 -7.08 20.18
C TYR A 12 1.23 -6.45 20.92
N SER A 13 1.61 -5.23 20.52
CA SER A 13 2.74 -4.49 21.14
C SER A 13 2.51 -4.08 22.60
N GLY A 14 1.26 -4.18 23.07
CA GLY A 14 0.81 -3.72 24.37
C GLY A 14 0.24 -2.30 24.36
N ARG A 15 0.25 -1.57 23.23
CA ARG A 15 -0.32 -0.21 23.16
C ARG A 15 -1.13 0.11 21.89
N ARG A 16 -0.47 0.21 20.73
CA ARG A 16 -1.12 0.78 19.52
C ARG A 16 -0.58 0.23 18.20
N GLY A 17 -0.09 -1.00 18.24
CA GLY A 17 0.53 -1.65 17.09
C GLY A 17 0.70 -3.14 17.33
N VAL A 18 1.18 -3.82 16.30
CA VAL A 18 1.43 -5.26 16.29
C VAL A 18 2.83 -5.55 15.77
N HIS A 19 3.42 -6.64 16.23
CA HIS A 19 4.68 -7.17 15.74
C HIS A 19 4.42 -8.50 15.03
N CYS A 20 5.16 -8.79 13.96
CA CYS A 20 5.13 -10.08 13.30
C CYS A 20 6.48 -10.77 13.47
N TRP A 21 6.46 -12.00 13.98
CA TRP A 21 7.61 -12.89 14.03
C TRP A 21 7.46 -13.95 12.96
N VAL A 22 8.44 -14.03 12.04
CA VAL A 22 8.52 -15.09 11.03
C VAL A 22 9.60 -16.07 11.45
N CYS A 23 9.21 -17.32 11.73
CA CYS A 23 10.03 -18.29 12.44
C CYS A 23 10.54 -19.44 11.55
N ASP A 24 10.26 -19.42 10.25
CA ASP A 24 10.74 -20.42 9.30
C ASP A 24 12.28 -20.54 9.33
N ASP A 25 12.80 -21.76 9.32
CA ASP A 25 14.25 -22.05 9.41
C ASP A 25 15.08 -21.32 8.36
N ALA A 26 14.55 -21.24 7.14
CA ALA A 26 15.18 -20.51 6.04
C ALA A 26 15.20 -19.01 6.30
N VAL A 27 14.09 -18.44 6.78
CA VAL A 27 13.94 -16.99 7.04
C VAL A 27 14.85 -16.55 8.19
N ARG A 28 15.00 -17.39 9.23
CA ARG A 28 15.92 -17.12 10.34
C ARG A 28 17.36 -16.91 9.87
N LYS A 29 17.76 -17.54 8.76
CA LYS A 29 19.10 -17.46 8.15
C LYS A 29 19.24 -16.39 7.06
N TRP A 30 18.19 -15.62 6.76
CA TRP A 30 18.27 -14.56 5.76
C TRP A 30 19.30 -13.50 6.12
N SER A 31 20.06 -13.09 5.11
CA SER A 31 21.00 -11.97 5.20
C SER A 31 20.26 -10.63 5.39
N PRO A 32 20.94 -9.59 5.90
CA PRO A 32 20.35 -8.25 5.97
C PRO A 32 19.83 -7.73 4.62
N ALA A 33 20.49 -8.08 3.52
CA ALA A 33 20.05 -7.72 2.16
C ALA A 33 18.72 -8.38 1.78
N LEU A 34 18.56 -9.68 2.02
CA LEU A 34 17.30 -10.39 1.76
C LEU A 34 16.16 -9.85 2.64
N ARG A 35 16.44 -9.51 3.90
CA ARG A 35 15.47 -8.89 4.80
C ARG A 35 15.03 -7.51 4.30
N ALA A 36 15.97 -6.69 3.84
CA ALA A 36 15.66 -5.39 3.25
C ALA A 36 14.80 -5.55 1.98
N ALA A 37 15.19 -6.45 1.07
CA ALA A 37 14.43 -6.73 -0.15
C ALA A 37 13.00 -7.21 0.15
N ALA A 38 12.82 -8.06 1.17
CA ALA A 38 11.48 -8.49 1.59
C ALA A 38 10.63 -7.33 2.13
N VAL A 39 11.22 -6.39 2.89
CA VAL A 39 10.50 -5.19 3.35
C VAL A 39 10.16 -4.27 2.20
N GLU A 40 11.09 -4.06 1.27
CA GLU A 40 10.88 -3.25 0.07
C GLU A 40 9.75 -3.82 -0.80
N TYR A 41 9.75 -5.13 -1.03
CA TYR A 41 8.67 -5.84 -1.73
C TYR A 41 7.29 -5.62 -1.07
N LEU A 42 7.24 -5.65 0.26
CA LEU A 42 5.99 -5.47 1.01
C LEU A 42 5.60 -4.00 1.21
N SER A 43 6.45 -3.03 0.85
CA SER A 43 6.24 -1.61 1.12
C SER A 43 5.76 -0.88 -0.14
N LEU A 44 4.45 -0.68 -0.26
CA LEU A 44 3.89 0.14 -1.34
C LEU A 44 3.90 1.65 -1.03
N VAL A 45 3.93 1.99 0.26
CA VAL A 45 3.89 3.38 0.73
C VAL A 45 5.20 3.69 1.43
N LYS A 46 6.00 4.60 0.86
CA LYS A 46 7.18 5.14 1.57
C LYS A 46 6.72 5.88 2.83
N VAL A 47 7.48 5.78 3.92
CA VAL A 47 7.25 6.58 5.13
C VAL A 47 7.99 7.92 4.97
N GLY A 48 7.33 8.93 4.41
CA GLY A 48 7.83 10.32 4.37
C GLY A 48 7.21 11.22 5.45
N ALA A 49 7.81 12.41 5.61
CA ALA A 49 7.39 13.43 6.57
C ALA A 49 5.94 13.89 6.37
N ARG A 50 5.27 14.26 7.48
CA ARG A 50 3.89 14.78 7.48
C ARG A 50 3.73 15.90 6.47
N GLY A 51 2.83 15.73 5.50
CA GLY A 51 2.44 16.76 4.53
C GLY A 51 3.05 16.65 3.12
N ALA A 52 4.00 15.74 2.90
CA ALA A 52 4.51 15.46 1.55
C ALA A 52 3.77 14.25 0.94
N ARG A 53 3.53 14.28 -0.38
CA ARG A 53 3.10 13.10 -1.13
C ARG A 53 4.20 12.06 -0.96
N ASN A 54 3.87 10.91 -0.38
CA ASN A 54 4.80 9.79 -0.40
C ASN A 54 4.60 9.13 -1.76
N PRO A 55 5.56 9.21 -2.69
CA PRO A 55 5.43 8.52 -3.96
C PRO A 55 5.26 7.03 -3.65
N LEU A 56 4.22 6.44 -4.23
CA LEU A 56 4.06 5.00 -4.22
C LEU A 56 5.28 4.39 -4.87
N LEU A 57 5.79 3.30 -4.30
CA LEU A 57 6.77 2.50 -4.99
C LEU A 57 6.05 1.77 -6.12
N THR A 58 6.53 1.95 -7.35
CA THR A 58 6.06 1.18 -8.50
C THR A 58 6.53 -0.27 -8.29
N PRO A 59 5.63 -1.25 -8.15
CA PRO A 59 6.06 -2.63 -8.23
C PRO A 59 6.54 -2.90 -9.66
N GLU A 60 7.74 -3.48 -9.80
CA GLU A 60 8.17 -4.11 -11.05
C GLU A 60 7.12 -5.16 -11.47
N PRO A 61 6.93 -5.41 -12.78
CA PRO A 61 5.93 -6.37 -13.25
C PRO A 61 6.36 -7.78 -12.85
N VAL A 62 5.88 -8.23 -11.69
CA VAL A 62 5.91 -9.63 -11.30
C VAL A 62 4.57 -10.21 -11.73
N GLU A 63 4.59 -11.16 -12.67
CA GLU A 63 3.41 -11.93 -13.07
C GLU A 63 2.69 -12.45 -11.81
N GLY A 64 1.48 -11.91 -11.53
CA GLY A 64 0.63 -12.33 -10.41
C GLY A 64 0.78 -11.57 -9.07
N GLY A 65 1.52 -10.47 -8.98
CA GLY A 65 1.86 -9.85 -7.69
C GLY A 65 0.88 -8.81 -7.12
N PHE A 66 0.27 -9.14 -5.97
CA PHE A 66 -0.18 -8.26 -4.88
C PHE A 66 -1.35 -7.26 -5.12
N MET A 67 -1.46 -6.58 -6.26
CA MET A 67 -2.60 -5.68 -6.53
C MET A 67 -3.90 -6.40 -6.86
N GLY A 68 -3.83 -7.68 -7.27
CA GLY A 68 -5.01 -8.53 -7.44
C GLY A 68 -5.79 -8.77 -6.14
N VAL A 69 -5.17 -8.55 -4.96
CA VAL A 69 -5.82 -8.69 -3.65
C VAL A 69 -6.67 -7.46 -3.29
N TRP A 70 -6.36 -6.30 -3.86
CA TRP A 70 -7.06 -5.04 -3.59
C TRP A 70 -7.97 -4.59 -4.73
N ALA A 71 -7.77 -5.09 -5.95
CA ALA A 71 -8.73 -4.95 -7.03
C ALA A 71 -10.00 -5.77 -6.70
N PRO A 72 -11.21 -5.19 -6.70
CA PRO A 72 -12.42 -6.00 -6.65
C PRO A 72 -12.38 -6.99 -7.82
N SER A 73 -12.74 -8.24 -7.53
CA SER A 73 -12.85 -9.30 -8.52
C SER A 73 -13.90 -8.92 -9.57
N GLU A 74 -13.48 -8.32 -10.68
CA GLU A 74 -14.27 -8.25 -11.91
C GLU A 74 -14.19 -9.65 -12.58
N PRO A 75 -15.33 -10.28 -12.92
CA PRO A 75 -15.34 -11.52 -13.67
C PRO A 75 -15.08 -11.19 -15.14
N GLY A 76 -13.82 -11.23 -15.55
CA GLY A 76 -13.42 -11.04 -16.94
C GLY A 76 -11.94 -11.34 -17.11
N GLU A 77 -11.65 -12.40 -17.87
CA GLU A 77 -10.29 -12.78 -18.26
C GLU A 77 -9.59 -11.60 -18.96
N GLY A 78 -8.56 -11.07 -18.32
CA GLY A 78 -7.82 -9.92 -18.82
C GLY A 78 -6.88 -9.40 -17.75
N GLY A 79 -5.80 -10.14 -17.48
CA GLY A 79 -4.74 -9.68 -16.59
C GLY A 79 -4.23 -8.30 -17.04
N PHE A 80 -4.42 -7.28 -16.20
CA PHE A 80 -3.87 -5.95 -16.41
C PHE A 80 -2.35 -6.03 -16.23
N MET A 81 -1.65 -6.37 -17.31
CA MET A 81 -0.19 -6.42 -17.37
C MET A 81 0.34 -5.01 -17.69
N GLY A 82 0.18 -4.09 -16.75
CA GLY A 82 0.58 -2.70 -16.89
C GLY A 82 1.41 -2.22 -15.72
N VAL A 83 2.58 -1.65 -16.01
CA VAL A 83 3.37 -0.87 -15.05
C VAL A 83 2.47 0.24 -14.50
N TRP A 84 2.36 0.33 -13.17
CA TRP A 84 1.74 1.48 -12.51
C TRP A 84 2.70 2.66 -12.64
N THR A 85 2.64 3.37 -13.76
CA THR A 85 3.28 4.68 -13.86
C THR A 85 2.51 5.63 -12.94
N PRO A 86 3.20 6.40 -12.07
CA PRO A 86 2.60 7.52 -11.36
C PRO A 86 1.83 8.36 -12.39
N CYS A 87 0.56 8.61 -12.10
CA CYS A 87 -0.30 9.38 -12.98
C CYS A 87 0.16 10.84 -12.97
N ASP A 88 1.06 11.21 -13.89
CA ASP A 88 1.44 12.60 -14.15
C ASP A 88 0.32 13.38 -14.89
N THR A 89 -0.80 12.72 -15.19
CA THR A 89 -1.94 13.33 -15.86
C THR A 89 -2.64 14.36 -14.98
N ASP A 90 -2.60 15.62 -15.43
CA ASP A 90 -3.38 16.80 -15.02
C ASP A 90 -4.02 16.75 -13.63
N GLU A 91 -3.19 16.47 -12.61
CA GLU A 91 -3.58 16.41 -11.20
C GLU A 91 -4.28 17.72 -10.81
N ALA A 92 -3.81 18.84 -11.36
CA ALA A 92 -4.40 20.15 -11.18
C ALA A 92 -5.86 20.19 -11.65
N GLN A 93 -6.16 19.72 -12.86
CA GLN A 93 -7.53 19.68 -13.40
C GLN A 93 -8.45 18.79 -12.57
N HIS A 94 -7.99 17.61 -12.14
CA HIS A 94 -8.80 16.74 -11.28
C HIS A 94 -9.01 17.35 -9.90
N ARG A 95 -7.96 17.93 -9.30
CA ARG A 95 -8.01 18.56 -7.99
C ARG A 95 -8.94 19.76 -7.96
N GLU A 96 -8.84 20.66 -8.93
CA GLU A 96 -9.67 21.87 -9.00
C GLU A 96 -11.15 21.50 -9.14
N ALA A 97 -11.48 20.57 -10.04
CA ALA A 97 -12.86 20.15 -10.24
C ALA A 97 -13.44 19.42 -9.02
N LEU A 98 -12.64 18.59 -8.34
CA LEU A 98 -13.06 17.94 -7.09
C LEU A 98 -13.21 18.96 -5.95
N GLN A 99 -12.31 19.94 -5.85
CA GLN A 99 -12.39 21.03 -4.86
C GLN A 99 -13.66 21.87 -5.04
N ALA A 100 -14.10 22.11 -6.28
CA ALA A 100 -15.34 22.83 -6.56
C ALA A 100 -16.60 22.02 -6.18
N GLU A 101 -16.56 20.69 -6.30
CA GLU A 101 -17.72 19.81 -6.09
C GLU A 101 -17.83 19.25 -4.67
N PHE A 102 -16.72 19.02 -3.96
CA PHE A 102 -16.70 18.43 -2.61
C PHE A 102 -17.52 19.22 -1.57
N PRO A 103 -17.50 20.57 -1.55
CA PRO A 103 -18.34 21.35 -0.64
C PRO A 103 -19.83 21.15 -0.89
N LYS A 104 -20.22 20.74 -2.11
CA LYS A 104 -21.63 20.47 -2.48
C LYS A 104 -22.11 19.09 -2.02
N LYS A 105 -21.21 18.23 -1.52
CA LYS A 105 -21.53 16.87 -1.05
C LYS A 105 -21.70 16.84 0.47
N LYS A 106 -22.72 16.10 0.91
CA LYS A 106 -23.16 16.05 2.31
C LYS A 106 -22.12 15.41 3.24
N ASP A 107 -21.50 14.32 2.79
CA ASP A 107 -20.62 13.49 3.61
C ASP A 107 -19.41 12.95 2.81
N SER A 108 -18.50 12.27 3.49
CA SER A 108 -17.31 11.68 2.88
C SER A 108 -17.65 10.55 1.91
N VAL A 109 -18.75 9.84 2.10
CA VAL A 109 -19.18 8.74 1.22
C VAL A 109 -19.51 9.29 -0.16
N GLN A 110 -20.33 10.34 -0.22
CA GLN A 110 -20.67 11.01 -1.49
C GLN A 110 -19.45 11.63 -2.19
N ARG A 111 -18.50 12.17 -1.42
CA ARG A 111 -17.24 12.71 -1.97
C ARG A 111 -16.37 11.60 -2.55
N TRP A 112 -16.30 10.45 -1.87
CA TRP A 112 -15.56 9.28 -2.34
C TRP A 112 -16.16 8.69 -3.61
N GLU A 113 -17.49 8.54 -3.66
CA GLU A 113 -18.19 8.08 -4.86
C GLU A 113 -17.94 9.00 -6.06
N LEU A 114 -17.97 10.32 -5.85
CA LEU A 114 -17.64 11.29 -6.89
C LEU A 114 -16.20 11.13 -7.41
N LEU A 115 -15.23 10.98 -6.49
CA LEU A 115 -13.83 10.76 -6.84
C LEU A 115 -13.69 9.49 -7.67
N ARG A 116 -14.19 8.36 -7.16
CA ARG A 116 -14.11 7.05 -7.82
C ARG A 116 -14.75 7.07 -9.21
N ALA A 117 -15.96 7.62 -9.33
CA ALA A 117 -16.67 7.74 -10.60
C ALA A 117 -15.95 8.65 -11.61
N ARG A 118 -15.16 9.63 -11.14
CA ARG A 118 -14.33 10.47 -12.01
C ARG A 118 -13.10 9.72 -12.49
N MET A 119 -12.41 9.01 -11.61
CA MET A 119 -11.24 8.18 -11.98
C MET A 119 -11.65 7.06 -12.94
N GLU A 120 -12.76 6.39 -12.70
CA GLU A 120 -13.25 5.32 -13.57
C GLU A 120 -13.55 5.82 -15.00
N ARG A 121 -14.17 7.00 -15.13
CA ARG A 121 -14.40 7.62 -16.46
C ARG A 121 -13.11 7.94 -17.20
N THR A 122 -12.05 8.31 -16.50
CA THR A 122 -10.75 8.53 -17.14
C THR A 122 -10.10 7.23 -17.60
N ARG A 123 -10.36 6.11 -16.91
CA ARG A 123 -9.87 4.78 -17.28
C ARG A 123 -10.61 4.21 -18.50
N GLN A 124 -11.92 4.43 -18.57
CA GLN A 124 -12.78 3.92 -19.65
C GLN A 124 -12.79 4.82 -20.90
N GLY A 125 -12.42 6.10 -20.78
CA GLY A 125 -12.43 7.05 -21.89
C GLY A 125 -11.27 6.85 -22.86
N GLY A 126 -11.54 6.81 -24.18
CA GLY A 126 -10.53 6.62 -25.24
C GLY A 126 -9.40 7.67 -25.33
N ARG A 127 -9.42 8.72 -24.49
CA ARG A 127 -8.28 9.66 -24.30
C ARG A 127 -7.16 9.07 -23.43
N ALA A 128 -7.39 7.94 -22.75
CA ALA A 128 -6.40 7.24 -21.92
C ALA A 128 -5.17 6.75 -22.71
N ALA A 129 -5.28 6.59 -24.04
CA ALA A 129 -4.20 6.11 -24.89
C ALA A 129 -2.99 7.06 -24.98
N ALA A 130 -3.16 8.36 -24.71
CA ALA A 130 -2.08 9.35 -24.81
C ALA A 130 -1.43 9.73 -23.46
N GLN A 131 -2.08 9.38 -22.33
CA GLN A 131 -1.84 10.05 -21.04
C GLN A 131 -1.92 9.12 -19.82
N GLY A 132 -2.18 7.83 -20.03
CA GLY A 132 -2.26 6.80 -18.98
C GLY A 132 -3.56 6.85 -18.17
N PRO A 133 -4.03 5.72 -17.61
CA PRO A 133 -5.17 5.69 -16.72
C PRO A 133 -4.85 6.38 -15.37
N CYS A 134 -5.71 7.30 -14.93
CA CYS A 134 -5.59 7.91 -13.60
C CYS A 134 -6.08 6.95 -12.52
N CYS A 135 -5.21 6.61 -11.58
CA CYS A 135 -5.50 5.67 -10.50
C CYS A 135 -5.46 6.32 -9.11
N ALA A 136 -5.71 7.63 -9.02
CA ALA A 136 -5.59 8.40 -7.78
C ALA A 136 -6.48 7.87 -6.63
N ASP A 137 -7.61 7.24 -6.95
CA ASP A 137 -8.45 6.54 -5.99
C ASP A 137 -7.68 5.42 -5.27
N TRP A 138 -6.96 4.58 -6.01
CA TRP A 138 -6.09 3.55 -5.44
C TRP A 138 -4.95 4.14 -4.63
N GLU A 139 -4.35 5.23 -5.10
CA GLU A 139 -3.26 5.88 -4.37
C GLU A 139 -3.74 6.42 -3.01
N VAL A 140 -4.93 7.02 -2.97
CA VAL A 140 -5.57 7.44 -1.72
C VAL A 140 -5.85 6.23 -0.82
N MET A 141 -6.41 5.15 -1.36
CA MET A 141 -6.65 3.93 -0.56
C MET A 141 -5.34 3.38 0.03
N LEU A 142 -4.29 3.24 -0.77
CA LEU A 142 -3.00 2.73 -0.32
C LEU A 142 -2.38 3.66 0.71
N GLN A 143 -2.37 4.97 0.46
CA GLN A 143 -1.77 5.93 1.39
C GLN A 143 -2.41 5.91 2.78
N PHE A 144 -3.73 5.72 2.86
CA PHE A 144 -4.47 5.77 4.13
C PHE A 144 -4.61 4.40 4.81
N CYS A 145 -4.70 3.31 4.03
CA CYS A 145 -5.04 1.99 4.55
C CYS A 145 -3.89 0.97 4.49
N PHE A 146 -2.87 1.21 3.66
CA PHE A 146 -1.79 0.25 3.50
C PHE A 146 -0.83 0.24 4.71
N PRO A 147 -0.40 -0.94 5.20
CA PRO A 147 0.50 -1.04 6.33
C PRO A 147 1.84 -0.36 6.04
N ARG A 148 2.32 0.40 7.03
CA ARG A 148 3.63 1.06 6.98
C ARG A 148 4.63 0.20 7.74
N LEU A 149 5.62 -0.33 7.03
CA LEU A 149 6.66 -1.17 7.61
C LEU A 149 7.86 -0.33 8.02
N ASP A 150 8.40 -0.58 9.21
CA ASP A 150 9.66 -0.01 9.64
C ASP A 150 10.80 -0.93 9.16
N ILE A 151 11.59 -0.44 8.20
CA ILE A 151 12.70 -1.19 7.62
C ILE A 151 13.84 -1.41 8.62
N ASN A 152 14.03 -0.48 9.56
CA ASN A 152 15.17 -0.53 10.47
C ASN A 152 15.01 -1.62 11.53
N VAL A 153 13.77 -1.93 11.93
CA VAL A 153 13.49 -3.06 12.84
C VAL A 153 13.57 -4.43 12.14
N SER A 154 13.53 -4.46 10.80
CA SER A 154 13.43 -5.68 10.01
C SER A 154 14.76 -6.11 9.37
N LYS A 155 15.60 -5.15 8.94
CA LYS A 155 16.84 -5.42 8.19
C LYS A 155 17.98 -5.98 9.05
N GLY A 156 18.07 -5.56 10.31
CA GLY A 156 19.20 -5.86 11.19
C GLY A 156 18.99 -7.13 12.01
N LEU A 157 19.98 -8.02 12.02
CA LEU A 157 19.94 -9.25 12.84
C LEU A 157 20.04 -8.99 14.35
N GLY A 158 20.68 -7.88 14.75
CA GLY A 158 20.84 -7.51 16.16
C GLY A 158 19.70 -6.67 16.74
N HIS A 159 18.60 -6.47 16.00
CA HIS A 159 17.49 -5.66 16.48
C HIS A 159 16.73 -6.40 17.58
N LEU A 160 16.62 -5.78 18.76
CA LEU A 160 15.88 -6.35 19.89
C LEU A 160 14.41 -5.97 19.79
N LEU A 161 13.55 -6.98 19.86
CA LEU A 161 12.10 -6.81 19.86
C LEU A 161 11.52 -7.27 21.19
N LYS A 162 10.45 -6.61 21.65
CA LYS A 162 9.74 -7.01 22.87
C LYS A 162 9.27 -8.47 22.75
N SER A 163 9.55 -9.28 23.78
CA SER A 163 9.09 -10.68 23.85
C SER A 163 7.56 -10.76 23.81
N PRO A 164 6.99 -11.77 23.13
CA PRO A 164 5.59 -12.14 23.35
C PRO A 164 5.28 -12.30 24.85
N PHE A 165 4.03 -11.98 25.22
CA PHE A 165 3.51 -12.04 26.60
C PHE A 165 4.13 -11.06 27.60
N SER A 166 5.02 -10.17 27.17
CA SER A 166 5.52 -9.09 28.04
C SER A 166 4.42 -8.04 28.28
N VAL A 167 4.24 -7.67 29.54
CA VAL A 167 3.33 -6.61 29.99
C VAL A 167 3.88 -5.23 29.59
N HIS A 168 3.06 -4.35 29.02
CA HIS A 168 3.50 -3.00 28.67
C HIS A 168 3.36 -2.07 29.89
N PRO A 169 4.44 -1.41 30.35
CA PRO A 169 4.48 -0.77 31.67
C PRO A 169 3.45 0.36 31.88
N LYS A 170 2.90 0.94 30.80
CA LYS A 170 1.91 2.03 30.88
C LYS A 170 0.47 1.58 30.64
N THR A 171 0.24 0.35 30.20
CA THR A 171 -1.07 -0.11 29.72
C THR A 171 -1.47 -1.47 30.28
N GLY A 172 -0.58 -2.13 31.04
CA GLY A 172 -0.79 -3.50 31.53
C GLY A 172 -0.51 -4.54 30.47
#